data_AF-A0A6P1C279-F1
#
_entry.id   AF-A0A6P1C279-F1
#
_cell.length_a   1.000
_cell.length_b   1.000
_cell.length_c   1.000
_cell.angle_alpha   90.00
_cell.angle_beta   90.00
_cell.angle_gamma   90.00
#
_symmetry.space_group_name_H-M   'P 1'
#
loop_
_entity.id
_entity.type
_entity.pdbx_description
1 polymer ?
#
loop_
_entity_poly.entity_id
_entity_poly.type
_entity_poly.pdbx_seq_one_letter_code
_entity_poly.pdbx_strand_id
1 'polypeptide(L)'
;MRMVVTADFRLLAMAMCVTSLPMAAHAEWQAVEMIKTYAITGTSGRELYDSIGERGPLLGPKVRAIAHTDFKLTWTRKYEPQPDGACLITVNIPKLIITYTLPKPSAQLPASTRKSWQTFIAGVEAHERVHGGFIKDMVKEIEAMSVGFSVPDDPKCSKIRTELTKRLGEISNKERRRNSDFDKVEFSDGGNLQQLVLKLVKEE
;
A
#
# COMPACT_ATOMS: atom_id res chain seq x y z
N MET A 1 32.93 -62.85 -52.40
CA MET A 1 33.79 -62.71 -51.21
C MET A 1 33.35 -61.45 -50.48
N ARG A 2 32.73 -61.58 -49.30
CA ARG A 2 32.26 -60.44 -48.47
C ARG A 2 33.46 -59.90 -47.67
N MET A 3 33.78 -58.62 -47.80
CA MET A 3 34.65 -57.92 -46.85
C MET A 3 33.80 -56.90 -46.08
N VAL A 4 33.80 -57.08 -44.76
CA VAL A 4 33.25 -56.15 -43.77
C VAL A 4 34.36 -55.14 -43.44
N VAL A 5 34.05 -53.85 -43.46
CA VAL A 5 34.90 -52.81 -42.86
C VAL A 5 34.05 -52.05 -41.86
N THR A 6 34.50 -52.05 -40.60
CA THR A 6 33.89 -51.41 -39.44
C THR A 6 34.62 -50.12 -39.08
N ALA A 7 33.82 -49.15 -38.60
CA ALA A 7 34.14 -48.03 -37.68
C ALA A 7 35.03 -46.90 -38.24
N ASP A 8 34.91 -45.62 -37.86
CA ASP A 8 34.54 -45.00 -36.59
C ASP A 8 33.85 -43.63 -36.80
N PHE A 9 32.75 -43.37 -36.09
CA PHE A 9 32.17 -42.02 -35.97
C PHE A 9 32.58 -41.42 -34.62
N ARG A 10 33.55 -40.50 -34.62
CA ARG A 10 33.91 -39.70 -33.44
C ARG A 10 32.93 -38.53 -33.30
N LEU A 11 31.94 -38.63 -32.40
CA LEU A 11 31.14 -37.49 -31.95
C LEU A 11 31.90 -36.75 -30.84
N LEU A 12 32.30 -35.50 -31.10
CA LEU A 12 32.75 -34.56 -30.08
C LEU A 12 31.50 -33.93 -29.43
N ALA A 13 31.21 -34.28 -28.18
CA ALA A 13 30.12 -33.66 -27.41
C ALA A 13 30.62 -32.38 -26.72
N MET A 14 30.13 -31.22 -27.16
CA MET A 14 30.39 -29.93 -26.53
C MET A 14 29.42 -29.73 -25.37
N ALA A 15 29.90 -29.84 -24.13
CA ALA A 15 29.10 -29.64 -22.92
C ALA A 15 28.79 -28.15 -22.73
N MET A 16 27.54 -27.75 -22.95
CA MET A 16 27.05 -26.40 -22.69
C MET A 16 26.64 -26.29 -21.21
N CYS A 17 27.52 -25.74 -20.36
CA CYS A 17 27.20 -25.42 -18.98
C CYS A 17 26.20 -24.26 -18.92
N VAL A 18 24.93 -24.58 -18.70
CA VAL A 18 23.90 -23.59 -18.35
C VAL A 18 24.10 -23.21 -16.89
N THR A 19 24.66 -22.03 -16.64
CA THR A 19 24.74 -21.45 -15.29
C THR A 19 23.34 -20.98 -14.87
N SER A 20 22.65 -21.76 -14.07
CA SER A 20 21.41 -21.35 -13.41
C SER A 20 21.73 -20.31 -12.34
N LEU A 21 21.52 -19.02 -12.65
CA LEU A 21 21.49 -17.97 -11.63
C LEU A 21 20.31 -18.25 -10.69
N PRO A 22 20.51 -18.31 -9.36
CA PRO A 22 19.40 -18.46 -8.43
C PRO A 22 18.53 -17.21 -8.51
N MET A 23 17.34 -17.33 -9.09
CA MET A 23 16.28 -16.37 -8.83
C MET A 23 15.93 -16.50 -7.35
N ALA A 24 16.32 -15.51 -6.55
CA ALA A 24 15.71 -15.32 -5.24
C ALA A 24 14.21 -15.10 -5.49
N ALA A 25 13.41 -16.13 -5.22
CA ALA A 25 11.96 -16.02 -5.21
C ALA A 25 11.57 -15.13 -4.03
N HIS A 26 11.53 -13.82 -4.25
CA HIS A 26 10.85 -12.91 -3.34
C HIS A 26 9.37 -13.30 -3.38
N ALA A 27 8.86 -13.85 -2.27
CA ALA A 27 7.44 -14.06 -2.14
C ALA A 27 6.75 -12.70 -2.23
N GLU A 28 6.11 -12.41 -3.37
CA GLU A 28 5.35 -11.17 -3.54
C GLU A 28 4.20 -11.16 -2.53
N TRP A 29 4.33 -10.30 -1.52
CA TRP A 29 3.25 -10.07 -0.57
C TRP A 29 2.13 -9.29 -1.26
N GLN A 30 0.90 -9.51 -0.78
CA GLN A 30 -0.28 -8.78 -1.24
C GLN A 30 -0.93 -8.09 -0.05
N ALA A 31 -1.36 -6.84 -0.26
CA ALA A 31 -2.15 -6.13 0.74
C ALA A 31 -3.55 -6.73 0.82
N VAL A 32 -4.08 -6.87 2.04
CA VAL A 32 -5.50 -7.15 2.24
C VAL A 32 -6.23 -5.82 2.34
N GLU A 33 -7.12 -5.54 1.40
CA GLU A 33 -7.90 -4.31 1.38
C GLU A 33 -9.34 -4.59 1.85
N MET A 34 -9.86 -3.75 2.74
CA MET A 34 -11.19 -3.91 3.33
C MET A 34 -11.94 -2.58 3.33
N ILE A 35 -13.25 -2.64 3.11
CA ILE A 35 -14.15 -1.50 3.28
C ILE A 35 -14.86 -1.63 4.63
N LYS A 36 -14.83 -0.56 5.42
CA LYS A 36 -15.70 -0.34 6.56
C LYS A 36 -16.61 0.83 6.28
N THR A 37 -17.80 0.80 6.84
CA THR A 37 -18.75 1.90 6.68
C THR A 37 -19.18 2.48 8.02
N TYR A 38 -19.39 3.79 8.07
CA TYR A 38 -20.09 4.44 9.16
C TYR A 38 -21.45 4.96 8.68
N ALA A 39 -22.45 4.84 9.55
CA ALA A 39 -23.82 5.21 9.21
C ALA A 39 -23.99 6.73 9.15
N ILE A 40 -24.67 7.22 8.12
CA ILE A 40 -25.13 8.62 8.01
C ILE A 40 -26.66 8.65 7.82
N THR A 41 -27.25 9.80 8.13
CA THR A 41 -28.70 10.05 8.10
C THR A 41 -29.04 11.12 7.05
N GLY A 42 -30.29 11.13 6.61
CA GLY A 42 -30.79 12.07 5.60
C GLY A 42 -31.33 11.37 4.36
N THR A 43 -32.09 12.11 3.57
CA THR A 43 -32.68 11.66 2.29
C THR A 43 -32.39 12.61 1.14
N SER A 44 -31.67 13.72 1.37
CA SER A 44 -31.12 14.61 0.35
C SER A 44 -29.59 14.71 0.45
N GLY A 45 -28.91 15.07 -0.64
CA GLY A 45 -27.46 15.21 -0.68
C GLY A 45 -26.92 16.19 0.37
N ARG A 46 -27.64 17.29 0.65
CA ARG A 46 -27.27 18.25 1.70
C ARG A 46 -27.35 17.62 3.09
N GLU A 47 -28.44 16.93 3.42
CA GLU A 47 -28.58 16.25 4.72
C GLU A 47 -27.54 15.14 4.91
N LEU A 48 -27.24 14.39 3.85
CA LEU A 48 -26.20 13.36 3.88
C LEU A 48 -24.83 13.98 4.15
N TYR A 49 -24.50 15.10 3.52
CA TYR A 49 -23.23 15.80 3.74
C TYR A 49 -23.14 16.45 5.12
N ASP A 50 -24.23 17.04 5.62
CA ASP A 50 -24.30 17.56 6.99
C ASP A 50 -24.07 16.41 8.01
N SER A 51 -24.69 15.25 7.80
CA SER A 51 -24.51 14.06 8.63
C SER A 51 -23.07 13.51 8.58
N ILE A 52 -22.40 13.59 7.43
CA ILE A 52 -20.97 13.28 7.30
C ILE A 52 -20.14 14.21 8.20
N GLY A 53 -20.42 15.51 8.20
CA GLY A 53 -19.75 16.49 9.05
C GLY A 53 -19.91 16.21 10.55
N GLU A 54 -21.01 15.58 10.97
CA GLU A 54 -21.26 15.21 12.36
C GLU A 54 -20.65 13.86 12.76
N ARG A 55 -20.61 12.90 11.83
CA ARG A 55 -20.35 11.47 12.12
C ARG A 55 -19.06 10.92 11.52
N GLY A 56 -18.43 11.66 10.61
CA GLY A 56 -17.22 11.24 9.92
C GLY A 56 -16.06 10.89 10.86
N PRO A 57 -15.07 10.08 10.41
CA PRO A 57 -13.92 9.69 11.23
C PRO A 57 -13.20 10.91 11.81
N LEU A 58 -12.79 10.84 13.08
CA LEU A 58 -12.02 11.89 13.73
C LEU A 58 -10.54 11.79 13.31
N LEU A 59 -10.05 12.82 12.65
CA LEU A 59 -8.63 13.03 12.36
C LEU A 59 -8.08 14.04 13.39
N GLY A 60 -7.44 13.51 14.43
CA GLY A 60 -7.02 14.32 15.59
C GLY A 60 -8.21 14.75 16.47
N PRO A 61 -8.04 15.78 17.33
CA PRO A 61 -8.99 16.03 18.41
C PRO A 61 -10.33 16.65 17.96
N LYS A 62 -10.43 17.26 16.78
CA LYS A 62 -11.64 18.00 16.36
C LYS A 62 -12.00 17.94 14.87
N VAL A 63 -11.11 17.50 13.99
CA VAL A 63 -11.38 17.50 12.54
C VAL A 63 -12.05 16.19 12.17
N ARG A 64 -13.15 16.24 11.42
CA ARG A 64 -13.78 15.06 10.84
C ARG A 64 -13.55 15.03 9.34
N ALA A 65 -13.27 13.84 8.82
CA ALA A 65 -13.12 13.62 7.39
C ALA A 65 -14.37 12.98 6.78
N ILE A 66 -14.52 13.11 5.47
CA ILE A 66 -15.58 12.42 4.71
C ILE A 66 -15.34 10.91 4.74
N ALA A 67 -14.11 10.50 4.49
CA ALA A 67 -13.65 9.13 4.53
C ALA A 67 -12.23 9.09 5.10
N HIS A 68 -11.73 7.88 5.37
CA HIS A 68 -10.37 7.72 5.86
C HIS A 68 -9.79 6.37 5.48
N THR A 69 -8.56 6.40 4.96
CA THR A 69 -7.71 5.24 4.75
C THR A 69 -6.79 5.04 5.94
N ASP A 70 -6.93 3.89 6.60
CA ASP A 70 -6.05 3.44 7.68
C ASP A 70 -5.36 2.13 7.29
N PHE A 71 -4.27 1.77 7.97
CA PHE A 71 -3.59 0.51 7.74
C PHE A 71 -2.98 -0.11 8.99
N LYS A 72 -2.90 -1.44 8.98
CA LYS A 72 -2.11 -2.23 9.92
C LYS A 72 -0.99 -2.90 9.18
N LEU A 73 0.23 -2.63 9.61
CA LEU A 73 1.45 -3.17 9.04
C LEU A 73 2.25 -3.90 10.12
N THR A 74 2.44 -5.20 9.94
CA THR A 74 3.38 -6.00 10.74
C THR A 74 4.45 -6.59 9.84
N TRP A 75 5.55 -7.05 10.43
CA TRP A 75 6.70 -7.55 9.69
C TRP A 75 7.26 -8.82 10.31
N THR A 76 7.56 -9.79 9.47
CA THR A 76 8.47 -10.89 9.80
C THR A 76 9.88 -10.45 9.44
N ARG A 77 10.73 -10.23 10.46
CA ARG A 77 12.11 -9.76 10.29
C ARG A 77 13.11 -10.69 10.95
N LYS A 78 14.21 -10.98 10.26
CA LYS A 78 15.36 -11.72 10.80
C LYS A 78 16.61 -10.84 10.75
N TYR A 79 17.27 -10.71 11.90
CA TYR A 79 18.56 -10.05 12.07
C TYR A 79 19.58 -11.14 12.35
N GLU A 80 20.65 -11.19 11.58
CA GLU A 80 21.67 -12.22 11.67
C GLU A 80 23.04 -11.58 11.89
N PRO A 81 23.67 -11.78 13.06
CA PRO A 81 25.07 -11.48 13.27
C PRO A 81 25.93 -12.23 12.24
N GLN A 82 26.96 -11.56 11.74
CA GLN A 82 27.87 -12.07 10.73
C GLN A 82 29.24 -12.39 11.34
N PRO A 83 30.04 -13.30 10.74
CA PRO A 83 31.37 -13.66 11.26
C PRO A 83 32.37 -12.49 11.34
N ASP A 84 32.19 -11.46 10.52
CA ASP A 84 32.99 -10.22 10.51
C ASP A 84 32.58 -9.22 11.61
N GLY A 85 31.62 -9.59 12.48
CA GLY A 85 31.10 -8.73 13.53
C GLY A 85 29.97 -7.80 13.10
N ALA A 86 29.56 -7.81 11.83
CA ALA A 86 28.39 -7.05 11.38
C ALA A 86 27.06 -7.70 11.81
N CYS A 87 25.95 -6.99 11.65
CA CYS A 87 24.61 -7.58 11.63
C CYS A 87 23.94 -7.31 10.28
N LEU A 88 23.17 -8.27 9.77
CA LEU A 88 22.50 -8.24 8.47
C LEU A 88 21.01 -8.54 8.62
N ILE A 89 20.16 -7.84 7.88
CA ILE A 89 18.75 -8.22 7.72
C ILE A 89 18.62 -9.16 6.52
N THR A 90 18.28 -10.42 6.78
CA THR A 90 18.16 -11.45 5.74
C THR A 90 16.72 -11.75 5.36
N VAL A 91 15.76 -11.45 6.24
CA VAL A 91 14.32 -11.61 6.00
C VAL A 91 13.62 -10.33 6.41
N ASN A 92 12.76 -9.82 5.54
CA ASN A 92 11.89 -8.68 5.82
C ASN A 92 10.59 -8.77 5.01
N ILE A 93 9.62 -9.53 5.52
CA ILE A 93 8.35 -9.80 4.83
C ILE A 93 7.22 -9.03 5.52
N PRO A 94 6.49 -8.15 4.82
CA PRO A 94 5.38 -7.42 5.42
C PRO A 94 4.09 -8.23 5.44
N LYS A 95 3.22 -7.88 6.38
CA LYS A 95 1.79 -8.19 6.35
C LYS A 95 1.04 -6.88 6.45
N LEU A 96 0.39 -6.48 5.35
CA LEU A 96 -0.31 -5.22 5.22
C LEU A 96 -1.82 -5.45 5.10
N ILE A 97 -2.58 -4.75 5.95
CA ILE A 97 -4.04 -4.65 5.87
C ILE A 97 -4.38 -3.16 5.72
N ILE A 98 -5.09 -2.78 4.66
CA ILE A 98 -5.59 -1.42 4.43
C ILE A 98 -7.11 -1.43 4.66
N THR A 99 -7.60 -0.44 5.38
CA THR A 99 -9.03 -0.25 5.67
C THR A 99 -9.48 1.10 5.16
N TYR A 100 -10.46 1.10 4.24
CA TYR A 100 -11.14 2.28 3.75
C TYR A 100 -12.43 2.48 4.55
N THR A 101 -12.55 3.59 5.27
CA THR A 101 -13.74 3.92 6.05
C THR A 101 -14.60 4.92 5.29
N LEU A 102 -15.78 4.50 4.84
CA LEU A 102 -16.67 5.26 3.95
C LEU A 102 -18.04 5.55 4.60
N PRO A 103 -18.69 6.67 4.27
CA PRO A 103 -20.06 6.93 4.73
C PRO A 103 -21.05 5.99 4.03
N LYS A 104 -22.13 5.63 4.74
CA LYS A 104 -23.23 4.83 4.20
C LYS A 104 -24.59 5.37 4.67
N PRO A 105 -25.50 5.76 3.76
CA PRO A 105 -26.84 6.16 4.11
C PRO A 105 -27.60 5.04 4.82
N SER A 106 -28.26 5.39 5.92
CA SER A 106 -29.05 4.44 6.71
C SER A 106 -30.47 4.30 6.16
N ALA A 107 -30.98 5.34 5.51
CA ALA A 107 -32.30 5.37 4.88
C ALA A 107 -32.23 4.94 3.41
N GLN A 108 -33.37 4.48 2.89
CA GLN A 108 -33.52 4.32 1.45
C GLN A 108 -33.64 5.68 0.78
N LEU A 109 -32.71 5.98 -0.13
CA LEU A 109 -32.67 7.27 -0.81
C LEU A 109 -33.71 7.37 -1.94
N PRO A 110 -34.32 8.56 -2.15
CA PRO A 110 -35.03 8.91 -3.38
C PRO A 110 -34.19 8.62 -4.63
N ALA A 111 -34.84 8.38 -5.76
CA ALA A 111 -34.14 7.93 -6.97
C ALA A 111 -33.09 8.95 -7.47
N SER A 112 -33.41 10.25 -7.45
CA SER A 112 -32.47 11.33 -7.80
C SER A 112 -31.28 11.34 -6.85
N THR A 113 -31.53 11.41 -5.55
CA THR A 113 -30.48 11.42 -4.51
C THR A 113 -29.59 10.20 -4.56
N ARG A 114 -30.16 9.01 -4.82
CA ARG A 114 -29.38 7.78 -4.95
C ARG A 114 -28.35 7.86 -6.07
N LYS A 115 -28.69 8.47 -7.20
CA LYS A 115 -27.80 8.60 -8.36
C LYS A 115 -26.63 9.56 -8.05
N SER A 116 -26.92 10.71 -7.46
CA SER A 116 -25.87 11.66 -7.04
C SER A 116 -24.99 11.04 -5.95
N TRP A 117 -25.59 10.37 -4.98
CA TRP A 117 -24.89 9.66 -3.91
C TRP A 117 -23.93 8.61 -4.46
N GLN A 118 -24.36 7.79 -5.42
CA GLN A 118 -23.52 6.78 -6.06
C GLN A 118 -22.30 7.40 -6.75
N THR A 119 -22.48 8.53 -7.42
CA THR A 119 -21.37 9.26 -8.06
C THR A 119 -20.40 9.80 -7.01
N PHE A 120 -20.93 10.42 -5.95
CA PHE A 120 -20.14 10.95 -4.85
C PHE A 120 -19.32 9.86 -4.16
N ILE A 121 -19.97 8.78 -3.70
CA ILE A 121 -19.29 7.75 -2.91
C ILE A 121 -18.27 6.97 -3.72
N ALA A 122 -18.52 6.75 -5.02
CA ALA A 122 -17.53 6.13 -5.90
C ALA A 122 -16.28 7.01 -6.06
N GLY A 123 -16.45 8.33 -6.17
CA GLY A 123 -15.34 9.27 -6.25
C GLY A 123 -14.55 9.38 -4.94
N VAL A 124 -15.23 9.40 -3.80
CA VAL A 124 -14.60 9.33 -2.48
C VAL A 124 -13.81 8.02 -2.32
N GLU A 125 -14.39 6.89 -2.69
CA GLU A 125 -13.71 5.59 -2.62
C GLU A 125 -12.48 5.55 -3.55
N ALA A 126 -12.56 6.14 -4.75
CA ALA A 126 -11.43 6.26 -5.65
C ALA A 126 -10.29 7.10 -5.07
N HIS A 127 -10.62 8.21 -4.40
CA HIS A 127 -9.65 9.04 -3.67
C HIS A 127 -8.97 8.26 -2.53
N GLU A 128 -9.73 7.55 -1.69
CA GLU A 128 -9.17 6.71 -0.63
C GLU A 128 -8.25 5.61 -1.18
N ARG A 129 -8.55 5.04 -2.34
CA ARG A 129 -7.66 4.06 -2.99
C ARG A 129 -6.32 4.65 -3.43
N VAL A 130 -6.24 5.95 -3.72
CA VAL A 130 -4.95 6.61 -4.01
C VAL A 130 -4.07 6.59 -2.76
N HIS A 131 -4.62 6.91 -1.58
CA HIS A 131 -3.93 6.77 -0.30
C HIS A 131 -3.49 5.32 -0.05
N GLY A 132 -4.37 4.35 -0.31
CA GLY A 132 -4.03 2.93 -0.24
C GLY A 132 -2.84 2.57 -1.16
N GLY A 133 -2.76 3.18 -2.34
CA GLY A 133 -1.61 3.10 -3.24
C GLY A 133 -0.32 3.63 -2.62
N PHE A 134 -0.36 4.81 -2.01
CA PHE A 134 0.82 5.40 -1.35
C PHE A 134 1.34 4.55 -0.20
N ILE A 135 0.45 3.94 0.60
CA ILE A 135 0.82 3.00 1.65
C ILE A 135 1.53 1.77 1.06
N LYS A 136 1.00 1.20 -0.03
CA LYS A 136 1.64 0.07 -0.72
C LYS A 136 3.03 0.44 -1.24
N ASP A 137 3.20 1.61 -1.83
CA ASP A 137 4.49 2.11 -2.30
C ASP A 137 5.49 2.27 -1.15
N MET A 138 5.05 2.86 -0.03
CA MET A 138 5.88 3.00 1.18
C MET A 138 6.35 1.65 1.70
N VAL A 139 5.47 0.64 1.75
CA VAL A 139 5.84 -0.70 2.23
C VAL A 139 6.84 -1.37 1.29
N LYS A 140 6.70 -1.21 -0.03
CA LYS A 140 7.69 -1.69 -1.01
C LYS A 140 9.04 -1.01 -0.85
N GLU A 141 9.07 0.30 -0.58
CA GLU A 141 10.30 1.05 -0.32
C GLU A 141 11.00 0.55 0.95
N ILE A 142 10.24 0.29 2.02
CA ILE A 142 10.76 -0.31 3.26
C ILE A 142 11.29 -1.73 3.01
N GLU A 143 10.59 -2.54 2.22
CA GLU A 143 11.02 -3.89 1.88
C GLU A 143 12.36 -3.88 1.15
N ALA A 144 12.44 -3.12 0.06
CA ALA A 144 13.62 -3.02 -0.79
C ALA A 144 14.85 -2.49 -0.04
N MET A 145 14.67 -1.52 0.87
CA MET A 145 15.81 -0.99 1.63
C MET A 145 16.31 -1.95 2.71
N SER A 146 15.42 -2.78 3.27
CA SER A 146 15.72 -3.58 4.47
C SER A 146 16.45 -4.88 4.15
N VAL A 147 16.06 -5.59 3.09
CA VAL A 147 16.73 -6.86 2.74
C VAL A 147 18.15 -6.56 2.28
N GLY A 148 19.14 -7.21 2.90
CA GLY A 148 20.55 -6.95 2.62
C GLY A 148 21.13 -5.76 3.39
N PHE A 149 20.33 -5.03 4.17
CA PHE A 149 20.84 -3.95 5.01
C PHE A 149 21.76 -4.51 6.10
N SER A 150 23.00 -4.00 6.16
CA SER A 150 24.00 -4.42 7.14
C SER A 150 24.63 -3.24 7.85
N VAL A 151 24.99 -3.45 9.12
CA VAL A 151 25.73 -2.50 9.94
C VAL A 151 26.95 -3.20 10.55
N PRO A 152 28.17 -2.67 10.37
CA PRO A 152 29.38 -3.26 10.94
C PRO A 152 29.46 -3.06 12.46
N ASP A 153 30.34 -3.83 13.12
CA ASP A 153 30.58 -3.77 14.56
C ASP A 153 29.30 -3.87 15.40
N ASP A 154 28.37 -4.73 15.00
CA ASP A 154 27.04 -4.90 15.61
C ASP A 154 26.71 -6.37 15.94
N PRO A 155 27.56 -7.10 16.71
CA PRO A 155 27.35 -8.52 16.99
C PRO A 155 26.07 -8.81 17.79
N LYS A 156 25.46 -7.79 18.40
CA LYS A 156 24.19 -7.89 19.13
C LYS A 156 22.99 -7.36 18.33
N CYS A 157 23.19 -6.93 17.08
CA CYS A 157 22.14 -6.35 16.23
C CYS A 157 21.37 -5.19 16.89
N SER A 158 22.04 -4.37 17.71
CA SER A 158 21.44 -3.22 18.36
C SER A 158 21.59 -1.95 17.52
N LYS A 159 22.74 -1.74 16.88
CA LYS A 159 23.00 -0.57 16.04
C LYS A 159 22.11 -0.58 14.80
N ILE A 160 21.99 -1.72 14.14
CA ILE A 160 21.15 -1.89 12.94
C ILE A 160 19.68 -1.54 13.20
N ARG A 161 19.17 -1.80 14.40
CA ARG A 161 17.78 -1.47 14.76
C ARG A 161 17.57 0.04 14.86
N THR A 162 18.52 0.75 15.46
CA THR A 162 18.51 2.22 15.52
C THR A 162 18.60 2.83 14.14
N GLU A 163 19.55 2.37 13.32
CA GLU A 163 19.73 2.86 11.94
C GLU A 163 18.52 2.55 11.06
N LEU A 164 17.96 1.35 11.16
CA LEU A 164 16.73 0.99 10.47
C LEU A 164 15.60 1.92 10.89
N THR A 165 15.39 2.13 12.19
CA THR A 165 14.31 2.99 12.70
C THR A 165 14.40 4.42 12.15
N LYS A 166 15.61 4.97 12.05
CA LYS A 166 15.85 6.28 11.42
C LYS A 166 15.39 6.30 9.97
N ARG A 167 15.82 5.32 9.17
CA ARG A 167 15.44 5.20 7.74
C ARG A 167 13.93 5.01 7.57
N LEU A 168 13.31 4.18 8.42
CA LEU A 168 11.86 4.01 8.43
C LEU A 168 11.14 5.35 8.68
N GLY A 169 11.63 6.15 9.62
CA GLY A 169 11.08 7.49 9.90
C GLY A 169 11.15 8.44 8.70
N GLU A 170 12.25 8.41 7.94
CA GLU A 170 12.40 9.21 6.72
C GLU A 170 11.38 8.81 5.64
N ILE A 171 11.20 7.51 5.41
CA ILE A 171 10.22 6.97 4.45
C ILE A 171 8.79 7.32 4.91
N SER A 172 8.44 7.12 6.18
CA SER A 172 7.11 7.48 6.71
C SER A 172 6.83 8.98 6.59
N ASN A 173 7.83 9.84 6.80
CA ASN A 173 7.66 11.28 6.62
C ASN A 173 7.44 11.67 5.15
N LYS A 174 8.11 11.00 4.22
CA LYS A 174 7.89 11.18 2.77
C LYS A 174 6.47 10.77 2.38
N GLU A 175 5.99 9.63 2.87
CA GLU A 175 4.62 9.17 2.65
C GLU A 175 3.60 10.17 3.19
N ARG A 176 3.77 10.66 4.43
CA ARG A 176 2.86 11.64 5.03
C ARG A 176 2.77 12.94 4.22
N ARG A 177 3.91 13.43 3.71
CA ARG A 177 3.93 14.60 2.83
C ARG A 177 3.16 14.35 1.54
N ARG A 178 3.40 13.20 0.89
CA ARG A 178 2.71 12.81 -0.35
C ARG A 178 1.19 12.75 -0.18
N ASN A 179 0.71 12.18 0.93
CA ASN A 179 -0.71 12.16 1.26
C ASN A 179 -1.26 13.59 1.44
N SER A 180 -0.60 14.41 2.27
CA SER A 180 -1.04 15.78 2.53
C SER A 180 -1.05 16.64 1.26
N ASP A 181 -0.08 16.48 0.37
CA ASP A 181 -0.01 17.25 -0.88
C ASP A 181 -1.10 16.81 -1.87
N PHE A 182 -1.42 15.51 -1.92
CA PHE A 182 -2.55 15.01 -2.71
C PHE A 182 -3.88 15.57 -2.19
N ASP A 183 -4.12 15.53 -0.89
CA ASP A 183 -5.36 16.07 -0.28
C ASP A 183 -5.54 17.55 -0.59
N LYS A 184 -4.47 18.34 -0.47
CA LYS A 184 -4.53 19.77 -0.80
C LYS A 184 -5.02 20.02 -2.22
N VAL A 185 -4.57 19.20 -3.19
CA VAL A 185 -5.00 19.34 -4.59
C VAL A 185 -6.45 18.90 -4.74
N GLU A 186 -6.84 17.75 -4.19
CA GLU A 186 -8.19 17.19 -4.31
C GLU A 186 -9.27 18.10 -3.69
N PHE A 187 -8.94 18.79 -2.60
CA PHE A 187 -9.82 19.72 -1.89
C PHE A 187 -9.65 21.20 -2.31
N SER A 188 -8.72 21.52 -3.19
CA SER A 188 -8.54 22.89 -3.71
C SER A 188 -9.73 23.35 -4.57
N ASP A 189 -9.74 24.65 -4.93
CA ASP A 189 -10.75 25.19 -5.84
C ASP A 189 -10.68 24.53 -7.22
N GLY A 190 -11.78 23.88 -7.61
CA GLY A 190 -11.86 23.04 -8.81
C GLY A 190 -11.34 21.61 -8.62
N GLY A 191 -10.84 21.27 -7.44
CA GLY A 191 -10.37 19.94 -7.08
C GLY A 191 -11.47 18.88 -7.18
N ASN A 192 -11.09 17.64 -7.48
CA ASN A 192 -12.05 16.58 -7.76
C ASN A 192 -12.97 16.29 -6.56
N LEU A 193 -12.45 16.17 -5.34
CA LEU A 193 -13.26 16.00 -4.14
C LEU A 193 -14.15 17.20 -3.85
N GLN A 194 -13.64 18.42 -4.04
CA GLN A 194 -14.45 19.63 -3.89
C GLN A 194 -15.66 19.60 -4.85
N GLN A 195 -15.44 19.25 -6.12
CA GLN A 195 -16.50 19.18 -7.13
C GLN A 195 -17.52 18.08 -6.82
N LEU A 196 -17.09 16.92 -6.31
CA LEU A 196 -18.00 15.85 -5.89
C LEU A 196 -18.91 16.30 -4.75
N VAL A 197 -18.35 16.98 -3.74
CA VAL A 197 -19.14 17.57 -2.64
C VAL A 197 -20.14 18.59 -3.18
N LEU A 198 -19.70 19.53 -4.02
CA LEU A 198 -20.57 20.56 -4.58
C LEU A 198 -21.73 19.97 -5.40
N LYS A 199 -21.47 18.92 -6.19
CA LYS A 199 -22.51 18.23 -6.97
C LYS A 199 -23.50 17.49 -6.07
N LEU A 200 -23.03 16.87 -4.98
CA LEU A 200 -23.91 16.19 -4.03
C LEU A 200 -24.83 17.19 -3.32
N VAL A 201 -24.29 18.29 -2.79
CA VAL A 201 -25.09 19.22 -1.96
C VAL A 201 -26.04 20.11 -2.78
N LYS A 202 -25.79 20.25 -4.08
CA LYS A 202 -26.62 21.04 -5.02
C LYS A 202 -27.53 20.18 -5.89
N GLU A 203 -27.71 18.89 -5.55
CA GLU A 203 -28.65 18.08 -6.29
C GLU A 203 -30.07 18.64 -6.19
N GLU A 204 -30.82 18.56 -7.30
CA GLU A 204 -32.24 18.92 -7.40
C GLU A 204 -33.12 17.67 -7.37
#